data_AF-A0A929ZV11-F1
#
_entry.id   AF-A0A929ZV11-F1
#
_cell.length_a   1.000
_cell.length_b   1.000
_cell.length_c   1.000
_cell.angle_alpha   90.00
_cell.angle_beta   90.00
_cell.angle_gamma   90.00
#
_symmetry.space_group_name_H-M   'P 1'
#
loop_
_entity.id
_entity.type
_entity.pdbx_description
1 polymer ?
#
loop_
_entity_poly.entity_id
_entity_poly.type
_entity_poly.pdbx_seq_one_letter_code
_entity_poly.pdbx_strand_id
1 'polypeptide(L)'
;MNKIIIAALVLSGMTANAQVKNGMVGINTDEPRATMHIEPGVSESKGLIIPRITAAQMKTMTNLAHFGADHHAIITYLKETLPAADRTGKLVDVADPGYYFYNHTAAKWQKFGGGEQDLRMVGSNNHLTKDAGVGGNGTSLGTGGYNIGIGSVTYNLPNSSSITGDGNIAMGRLIYNAPNAGTMSGRDNTAIGRQLFHMPNSGGSIEGIGNIAMGWDVYILSKANAKISYSATYNTGIGFNLFNLTNGNLTGQKNIGMGQSSYFLQSGDMASNNNIALGHV
;
A
#
# COMPACT_ATOMS: atom_id res chain seq x y z
N MET A 1 45.54 -48.74 -58.64
CA MET A 1 44.13 -48.49 -58.29
C MET A 1 44.08 -47.44 -57.20
N ASN A 2 43.56 -46.26 -57.53
CA ASN A 2 43.63 -45.05 -56.70
C ASN A 2 42.73 -45.15 -55.47
N LYS A 3 43.30 -44.86 -54.30
CA LYS A 3 42.58 -44.78 -53.03
C LYS A 3 41.79 -43.47 -52.97
N ILE A 4 40.47 -43.60 -53.04
CA ILE A 4 39.52 -42.60 -52.55
C ILE A 4 39.61 -42.60 -51.02
N ILE A 5 40.06 -41.51 -50.41
CA ILE A 5 39.48 -40.99 -49.16
C ILE A 5 39.46 -39.48 -49.31
N ILE A 6 38.38 -38.99 -49.93
CA ILE A 6 37.97 -37.60 -49.82
C ILE A 6 37.71 -37.35 -48.33
N ALA A 7 38.37 -36.32 -47.81
CA ALA A 7 38.12 -35.75 -46.50
C ALA A 7 36.66 -35.28 -46.43
N ALA A 8 35.75 -36.20 -46.11
CA ALA A 8 34.44 -35.89 -45.54
C ALA A 8 34.67 -35.45 -44.08
N LEU A 9 35.38 -34.34 -43.90
CA LEU A 9 35.43 -33.64 -42.64
C LEU A 9 34.07 -32.95 -42.46
N VAL A 10 33.10 -33.73 -41.97
CA VAL A 10 32.06 -33.30 -41.02
C VAL A 10 31.60 -31.85 -41.22
N LEU A 11 31.10 -31.55 -42.42
CA LEU A 11 30.37 -30.32 -42.73
C LEU A 11 28.87 -30.56 -42.61
N SER A 12 28.45 -31.45 -41.71
CA SER A 12 27.06 -31.59 -41.31
C SER A 12 26.74 -30.53 -40.25
N GLY A 13 26.44 -29.33 -40.73
CA GLY A 13 25.29 -28.56 -40.24
C GLY A 13 25.19 -28.25 -38.75
N MET A 14 26.28 -27.83 -38.09
CA MET A 14 26.12 -26.94 -36.94
C MET A 14 25.73 -25.56 -37.50
N THR A 15 24.46 -25.36 -37.88
CA THR A 15 23.95 -23.99 -38.03
C THR A 15 23.96 -23.41 -36.64
N ALA A 16 25.04 -22.71 -36.30
CA ALA A 16 25.04 -21.85 -35.14
C ALA A 16 24.06 -20.71 -35.45
N ASN A 17 22.86 -20.79 -34.87
CA ASN A 17 21.88 -19.70 -34.95
C ASN A 17 22.35 -18.47 -34.14
N ALA A 18 23.53 -18.52 -33.53
CA ALA A 18 24.19 -17.39 -32.89
C ALA A 18 25.26 -16.81 -33.81
N GLN A 19 25.18 -15.51 -34.11
CA GLN A 19 26.14 -14.77 -34.92
C GLN A 19 26.76 -13.63 -34.13
N VAL A 20 28.01 -13.30 -34.46
CA VAL A 20 28.71 -12.15 -33.88
C VAL A 20 28.87 -11.07 -34.94
N LYS A 21 28.38 -9.87 -34.68
CA LYS A 21 28.54 -8.70 -35.55
C LYS A 21 28.92 -7.48 -34.71
N ASN A 22 30.07 -6.88 -34.99
CA ASN A 22 30.57 -5.67 -34.30
C ASN A 22 30.52 -5.78 -32.76
N GLY A 23 30.88 -6.93 -32.19
CA GLY A 23 30.87 -7.16 -30.74
C GLY A 23 29.50 -7.46 -30.12
N MET A 24 28.45 -7.59 -30.93
CA MET A 24 27.11 -8.01 -30.51
C MET A 24 26.87 -9.49 -30.82
N VAL A 25 26.08 -10.16 -29.99
CA VAL A 25 25.63 -11.54 -30.19
C VAL A 25 24.16 -11.52 -30.62
N GLY A 26 23.89 -11.93 -31.86
CA GLY A 26 22.54 -12.16 -32.37
C GLY A 26 22.17 -13.63 -32.33
N ILE A 27 21.03 -14.00 -31.75
CA ILE A 27 20.46 -15.34 -31.82
C ILE A 27 19.25 -15.28 -32.75
N ASN A 28 19.26 -16.05 -33.83
CA ASN A 28 18.30 -16.04 -34.94
C ASN A 28 18.20 -14.68 -35.67
N THR A 29 19.26 -13.87 -35.66
CA THR A 29 19.35 -12.59 -36.37
C THR A 29 20.80 -12.28 -36.74
N ASP A 30 21.03 -11.85 -37.97
CA ASP A 30 22.31 -11.39 -38.52
C ASP A 30 22.53 -9.88 -38.36
N GLU A 31 21.49 -9.16 -37.95
CA GLU A 31 21.49 -7.73 -37.66
C GLU A 31 21.14 -7.45 -36.19
N PRO A 32 21.98 -7.88 -35.22
CA PRO A 32 21.72 -7.61 -33.81
C PRO A 32 21.67 -6.10 -33.52
N ARG A 33 20.70 -5.69 -32.68
CA ARG A 33 20.47 -4.28 -32.31
C ARG A 33 20.85 -3.95 -30.85
N ALA A 34 21.43 -4.91 -30.14
CA ALA A 34 21.92 -4.80 -28.77
C ALA A 34 23.06 -5.79 -28.56
N THR A 35 23.84 -5.64 -27.47
CA THR A 35 24.95 -6.56 -27.12
C THR A 35 24.52 -8.03 -27.13
N MET A 36 23.27 -8.31 -26.74
CA MET A 36 22.60 -9.59 -26.97
C MET A 36 21.22 -9.31 -27.58
N HIS A 37 20.97 -9.83 -28.78
CA HIS A 37 19.67 -9.73 -29.47
C HIS A 37 19.15 -11.14 -29.74
N ILE A 38 17.97 -11.49 -29.24
CA ILE A 38 17.37 -12.82 -29.43
C ILE A 38 16.07 -12.67 -30.21
N GLU A 39 16.03 -13.20 -31.42
CA GLU A 39 14.82 -13.36 -32.22
C GLU A 39 14.24 -14.78 -32.02
N PRO A 40 12.91 -14.96 -32.11
CA PRO A 40 12.23 -16.19 -31.70
C PRO A 40 12.55 -17.43 -32.56
N GLY A 41 13.06 -17.26 -33.78
CA GLY A 41 13.34 -18.37 -34.70
C GLY A 41 12.11 -19.26 -34.98
N VAL A 42 12.35 -20.54 -35.31
CA VAL A 42 11.30 -21.55 -35.59
C VAL A 42 10.87 -22.37 -34.37
N SER A 43 11.45 -22.10 -33.19
CA SER A 43 11.11 -22.85 -31.96
C SER A 43 9.68 -22.55 -31.52
N GLU A 44 8.96 -23.59 -31.08
CA GLU A 44 7.65 -23.46 -30.44
C GLU A 44 7.77 -22.79 -29.06
N SER A 45 8.85 -23.08 -28.33
CA SER A 45 9.14 -22.49 -27.01
C SER A 45 10.12 -21.32 -27.15
N LYS A 46 9.64 -20.10 -26.90
CA LYS A 46 10.38 -18.84 -27.06
C LYS A 46 10.64 -18.22 -25.69
N GLY A 47 11.88 -17.84 -25.39
CA GLY A 47 12.21 -17.16 -24.14
C GLY A 47 13.67 -17.30 -23.74
N LEU A 48 14.01 -16.68 -22.60
CA LEU A 48 15.33 -16.77 -21.98
C LEU A 48 15.18 -17.47 -20.61
N ILE A 49 15.86 -18.60 -20.44
CA ILE A 49 15.95 -19.25 -19.13
C ILE A 49 17.11 -18.61 -18.36
N ILE A 50 16.76 -17.79 -17.38
CA ILE A 50 17.71 -17.25 -16.40
C ILE A 50 18.19 -18.39 -15.47
N PRO A 51 19.47 -18.40 -15.03
CA PRO A 51 19.98 -19.41 -14.11
C PRO A 51 19.08 -19.61 -12.88
N ARG A 52 18.66 -20.87 -12.69
CA ARG A 52 17.82 -21.30 -11.56
C ARG A 52 18.69 -21.96 -10.50
N ILE A 53 18.78 -21.37 -9.32
CA ILE A 53 19.72 -21.76 -8.27
C ILE A 53 19.00 -22.22 -7.00
N THR A 54 19.64 -23.11 -6.24
CA THR A 54 19.19 -23.52 -4.90
C THR A 54 19.52 -22.44 -3.86
N ALA A 55 18.89 -22.53 -2.69
CA ALA A 55 19.20 -21.69 -1.53
C ALA A 55 20.70 -21.75 -1.17
N ALA A 56 21.28 -22.96 -1.16
CA ALA A 56 22.70 -23.19 -0.86
C ALA A 56 23.64 -22.57 -1.91
N GLN A 57 23.26 -22.64 -3.20
CA GLN A 57 24.02 -22.00 -4.28
C GLN A 57 23.97 -20.48 -4.17
N MET A 58 22.80 -19.91 -3.91
CA MET A 58 22.65 -18.46 -3.73
C MET A 58 23.46 -17.94 -2.55
N LYS A 59 23.41 -18.64 -1.41
CA LYS A 59 24.21 -18.33 -0.22
C LYS A 59 25.71 -18.37 -0.51
N THR A 60 26.18 -19.48 -1.08
CA THR A 60 27.61 -19.66 -1.40
C THR A 60 28.09 -18.57 -2.35
N MET A 61 27.36 -18.33 -3.45
CA MET A 61 27.68 -17.30 -4.44
C MET A 61 27.74 -15.90 -3.82
N THR A 62 26.76 -15.57 -2.97
CA THR A 62 26.65 -14.25 -2.33
C THR A 62 27.80 -13.94 -1.37
N ASN A 63 28.40 -14.99 -0.78
CA ASN A 63 29.49 -14.92 0.18
C ASN A 63 30.89 -15.01 -0.44
N LEU A 64 31.00 -15.16 -1.76
CA LEU A 64 32.30 -15.10 -2.44
C LEU A 64 32.94 -13.72 -2.20
N ALA A 65 34.24 -13.72 -1.92
CA ALA A 65 34.98 -12.49 -1.59
C ALA A 65 34.88 -11.40 -2.67
N HIS A 66 34.72 -11.80 -3.94
CA HIS A 66 34.59 -10.91 -5.09
C HIS A 66 33.14 -10.56 -5.46
N PHE A 67 32.13 -11.13 -4.78
CA PHE A 67 30.73 -10.86 -5.11
C PHE A 67 30.35 -9.45 -4.63
N GLY A 68 30.33 -8.50 -5.55
CA GLY A 68 30.19 -7.07 -5.23
C GLY A 68 29.79 -6.24 -6.45
N ALA A 69 30.47 -5.10 -6.67
CA ALA A 69 30.11 -4.12 -7.70
C ALA A 69 29.98 -4.72 -9.11
N ASP A 70 30.90 -5.59 -9.51
CA ASP A 70 30.89 -6.23 -10.85
C ASP A 70 29.70 -7.17 -11.07
N HIS A 71 29.00 -7.55 -10.00
CA HIS A 71 27.83 -8.43 -10.05
C HIS A 71 26.53 -7.65 -9.94
N HIS A 72 26.59 -6.31 -9.92
CA HIS A 72 25.39 -5.49 -9.92
C HIS A 72 24.53 -5.83 -11.14
N ALA A 73 23.23 -5.99 -10.91
CA ALA A 73 22.23 -6.40 -11.90
C ALA A 73 22.31 -7.86 -12.38
N ILE A 74 23.11 -8.74 -11.77
CA ILE A 74 22.97 -10.18 -12.00
C ILE A 74 21.55 -10.64 -11.62
N ILE A 75 20.92 -11.46 -12.47
CA ILE A 75 19.57 -11.98 -12.28
C ILE A 75 19.66 -13.50 -12.08
N THR A 76 18.96 -14.00 -11.06
CA THR A 76 18.81 -15.44 -10.82
C THR A 76 17.39 -15.75 -10.40
N TYR A 77 16.95 -16.99 -10.62
CA TYR A 77 15.71 -17.50 -10.06
C TYR A 77 16.02 -18.43 -8.89
N LEU A 78 15.57 -18.07 -7.69
CA LEU A 78 15.65 -18.93 -6.52
C LEU A 78 14.53 -19.98 -6.59
N LYS A 79 14.89 -21.26 -6.50
CA LYS A 79 13.95 -22.38 -6.67
C LYS A 79 13.11 -22.72 -5.44
N GLU A 80 13.55 -22.31 -4.26
CA GLU A 80 13.03 -22.77 -2.97
C GLU A 80 13.11 -21.66 -1.92
N THR A 81 12.39 -21.82 -0.81
CA THR A 81 12.47 -20.87 0.30
C THR A 81 13.88 -20.84 0.88
N LEU A 82 14.45 -19.63 1.06
CA LEU A 82 15.74 -19.49 1.75
C LEU A 82 15.51 -19.67 3.27
N PRO A 83 16.29 -20.50 3.98
CA PRO A 83 16.14 -20.67 5.42
C PRO A 83 16.26 -19.35 6.18
N ALA A 84 15.43 -19.13 7.21
CA ALA A 84 15.44 -17.88 7.97
C ALA A 84 16.81 -17.53 8.58
N ALA A 85 17.58 -18.53 9.01
CA ALA A 85 18.94 -18.36 9.53
C ALA A 85 19.93 -17.81 8.48
N ASP A 86 19.64 -18.00 7.19
CA ASP A 86 20.47 -17.55 6.08
C ASP A 86 20.02 -16.19 5.51
N ARG A 87 18.87 -15.65 5.95
CA ARG A 87 18.34 -14.34 5.54
C ARG A 87 19.04 -13.22 6.30
N THR A 88 20.34 -13.11 6.09
CA THR A 88 21.21 -12.12 6.74
C THR A 88 22.02 -11.36 5.69
N GLY A 89 22.48 -10.15 6.06
CA GLY A 89 23.28 -9.31 5.16
C GLY A 89 22.62 -9.10 3.80
N LYS A 90 23.33 -9.46 2.72
CA LYS A 90 22.85 -9.32 1.32
C LYS A 90 21.57 -10.13 1.03
N LEU A 91 21.20 -11.12 1.86
CA LEU A 91 20.07 -12.03 1.65
C LEU A 91 18.86 -11.72 2.54
N VAL A 92 18.89 -10.62 3.30
CA VAL A 92 17.86 -10.30 4.30
C VAL A 92 16.42 -10.30 3.74
N ASP A 93 16.24 -9.85 2.50
CA ASP A 93 14.92 -9.78 1.85
C ASP A 93 14.60 -10.99 0.96
N VAL A 94 15.46 -12.02 0.95
CA VAL A 94 15.29 -13.22 0.12
C VAL A 94 14.53 -14.26 0.93
N ALA A 95 13.21 -14.28 0.81
CA ALA A 95 12.37 -15.23 1.54
C ALA A 95 11.95 -16.41 0.66
N ASP A 96 11.23 -16.12 -0.41
CA ASP A 96 10.48 -17.11 -1.19
C ASP A 96 11.11 -17.35 -2.56
N PRO A 97 10.75 -18.46 -3.24
CA PRO A 97 11.07 -18.66 -4.64
C PRO A 97 10.69 -17.45 -5.51
N GLY A 98 11.51 -17.19 -6.52
CA GLY A 98 11.26 -16.09 -7.46
C GLY A 98 12.51 -15.57 -8.13
N TYR A 99 12.31 -14.59 -9.02
CA TYR A 99 13.42 -13.86 -9.64
C TYR A 99 13.98 -12.83 -8.67
N TYR A 100 15.29 -12.80 -8.54
CA TYR A 100 16.03 -11.80 -7.77
C TYR A 100 17.12 -11.18 -8.64
N PHE A 101 17.36 -9.88 -8.45
CA PHE A 101 18.57 -9.23 -8.93
C PHE A 101 19.44 -8.75 -7.77
N TYR A 102 20.75 -8.73 -7.95
CA TYR A 102 21.65 -8.15 -6.97
C TYR A 102 21.75 -6.63 -7.16
N ASN A 103 21.30 -5.88 -6.16
CA ASN A 103 21.49 -4.44 -6.11
C ASN A 103 22.71 -4.13 -5.23
N HIS A 104 23.83 -3.76 -5.86
CA HIS A 104 25.06 -3.39 -5.16
C HIS A 104 24.88 -2.07 -4.38
N THR A 105 24.18 -1.09 -4.95
CA THR A 105 23.87 0.18 -4.29
C THR A 105 23.11 -0.01 -2.98
N ALA A 106 22.15 -0.95 -2.97
CA ALA A 106 21.42 -1.33 -1.76
C ALA A 106 22.10 -2.45 -0.94
N ALA A 107 23.24 -2.96 -1.43
CA ALA A 107 23.99 -4.10 -0.90
C ALA A 107 23.14 -5.34 -0.60
N LYS A 108 22.12 -5.64 -1.41
CA LYS A 108 21.21 -6.77 -1.18
C LYS A 108 20.58 -7.32 -2.45
N TRP A 109 20.12 -8.56 -2.36
CA TRP A 109 19.24 -9.16 -3.34
C TRP A 109 17.83 -8.60 -3.20
N GLN A 110 17.22 -8.24 -4.33
CA GLN A 110 15.88 -7.71 -4.38
C GLN A 110 15.02 -8.59 -5.27
N LYS A 111 13.84 -8.96 -4.78
CA LYS A 111 12.87 -9.74 -5.55
C LYS A 111 12.27 -8.87 -6.65
N PHE A 112 12.19 -9.38 -7.87
CA PHE A 112 11.42 -8.73 -8.92
C PHE A 112 9.94 -8.69 -8.52
N GLY A 113 9.31 -7.52 -8.68
CA GLY A 113 7.88 -7.34 -8.37
C GLY A 113 7.52 -7.45 -6.88
N GLY A 114 8.50 -7.49 -5.97
CA GLY A 114 8.27 -7.65 -4.52
C GLY A 114 8.07 -6.35 -3.74
N GLY A 115 7.99 -5.19 -4.40
CA GLY A 115 7.67 -3.94 -3.71
C GLY A 115 6.19 -3.92 -3.32
N GLU A 116 5.87 -3.88 -2.03
CA GLU A 116 4.51 -3.61 -1.55
C GLU A 116 4.07 -2.22 -1.99
N GLN A 117 3.15 -2.17 -2.96
CA GLN A 117 2.45 -0.95 -3.31
C GLN A 117 1.24 -0.81 -2.40
N ASP A 118 1.42 -0.17 -1.25
CA ASP A 118 0.27 0.24 -0.43
C ASP A 118 -0.41 1.43 -1.12
N LEU A 119 0.37 2.45 -1.49
CA LEU A 119 -0.21 3.70 -1.94
C LEU A 119 0.97 4.50 -2.61
N ARG A 120 0.79 4.95 -3.87
CA ARG A 120 1.87 5.19 -4.87
C ARG A 120 2.01 6.64 -5.35
N MET A 121 3.21 6.98 -5.83
CA MET A 121 3.56 8.27 -6.43
C MET A 121 2.80 8.58 -7.71
N VAL A 122 2.35 9.82 -7.85
CA VAL A 122 1.76 10.37 -9.07
C VAL A 122 2.29 11.79 -9.34
N GLY A 123 2.91 11.98 -10.51
CA GLY A 123 3.37 13.29 -11.01
C GLY A 123 4.52 13.92 -10.22
N SER A 124 4.52 15.26 -10.11
CA SER A 124 5.32 16.00 -9.12
C SER A 124 4.69 15.85 -7.73
N ASN A 125 5.12 14.84 -6.99
CA ASN A 125 4.91 14.67 -5.56
C ASN A 125 3.48 14.50 -5.03
N ASN A 126 2.47 14.16 -5.85
CA ASN A 126 1.20 13.70 -5.29
C ASN A 126 1.29 12.23 -4.92
N HIS A 127 0.92 11.88 -3.69
CA HIS A 127 1.10 10.54 -3.17
C HIS A 127 -0.07 10.11 -2.29
N LEU A 128 -0.28 8.82 -2.41
CA LEU A 128 -1.32 8.00 -1.88
C LEU A 128 -0.58 7.21 -0.76
N THR A 129 -1.11 7.02 0.47
CA THR A 129 -0.36 6.61 1.70
C THR A 129 -0.48 5.20 2.41
N LYS A 130 0.66 4.76 2.99
CA LYS A 130 0.89 3.68 4.01
C LYS A 130 0.54 4.08 5.46
N ASP A 131 0.02 5.28 5.68
CA ASP A 131 0.00 5.97 6.99
C ASP A 131 -1.41 6.09 7.60
N ALA A 132 -2.35 5.37 7.02
CA ALA A 132 -3.70 5.24 7.54
C ALA A 132 -3.78 4.20 8.67
N GLY A 133 -4.88 4.22 9.41
CA GLY A 133 -5.21 3.19 10.38
C GLY A 133 -4.62 3.38 11.76
N VAL A 134 -4.86 2.38 12.61
CA VAL A 134 -4.48 2.39 14.04
C VAL A 134 -2.97 2.54 14.16
N GLY A 135 -2.53 3.56 14.89
CA GLY A 135 -1.11 3.88 15.05
C GLY A 135 -0.44 4.47 13.80
N GLY A 136 -1.20 4.76 12.74
CA GLY A 136 -0.73 5.51 11.57
C GLY A 136 0.35 4.82 10.73
N ASN A 137 0.34 3.49 10.69
CA ASN A 137 1.38 2.67 10.06
C ASN A 137 0.87 1.71 8.98
N GLY A 138 -0.41 1.82 8.59
CA GLY A 138 -0.99 1.02 7.51
C GLY A 138 -1.24 -0.44 7.87
N THR A 139 -1.07 -0.83 9.15
CA THR A 139 -1.13 -2.25 9.54
C THR A 139 -2.50 -2.73 10.02
N SER A 140 -3.42 -1.83 10.39
CA SER A 140 -4.74 -2.22 10.91
C SER A 140 -5.80 -1.13 10.80
N LEU A 141 -7.02 -1.52 10.42
CA LEU A 141 -8.25 -0.73 10.56
C LEU A 141 -9.20 -1.31 11.62
N GLY A 142 -8.64 -2.07 12.56
CA GLY A 142 -9.37 -2.77 13.61
C GLY A 142 -9.89 -4.15 13.23
N THR A 143 -10.93 -4.60 13.93
CA THR A 143 -11.56 -5.92 13.73
C THR A 143 -12.83 -5.86 12.87
N GLY A 144 -13.37 -4.66 12.64
CA GLY A 144 -14.47 -4.44 11.70
C GLY A 144 -14.02 -4.57 10.24
N GLY A 145 -14.97 -4.84 9.34
CA GLY A 145 -14.77 -5.03 7.91
C GLY A 145 -15.06 -3.79 7.06
N TYR A 146 -14.60 -3.81 5.81
CA TYR A 146 -14.95 -2.83 4.77
C TYR A 146 -14.61 -1.36 5.05
N ASN A 147 -13.72 -1.10 6.02
CA ASN A 147 -13.25 0.26 6.32
C ASN A 147 -12.20 0.70 5.28
N ILE A 148 -12.23 1.98 4.90
CA ILE A 148 -11.25 2.63 4.02
C ILE A 148 -10.60 3.77 4.79
N GLY A 149 -9.27 3.75 4.94
CA GLY A 149 -8.47 4.85 5.46
C GLY A 149 -7.46 5.30 4.42
N ILE A 150 -7.51 6.56 4.00
CA ILE A 150 -6.58 7.18 3.05
C ILE A 150 -6.10 8.50 3.63
N GLY A 151 -4.80 8.68 3.69
CA GLY A 151 -4.16 9.87 4.25
C GLY A 151 -3.88 9.76 5.74
N SER A 152 -3.06 10.71 6.20
CA SER A 152 -2.40 10.66 7.50
C SER A 152 -3.36 10.75 8.69
N VAL A 153 -3.14 9.94 9.72
CA VAL A 153 -3.86 10.03 11.00
C VAL A 153 -5.38 9.90 10.80
N THR A 154 -5.76 8.90 10.00
CA THR A 154 -7.14 8.41 9.87
C THR A 154 -7.31 7.19 10.79
N TYR A 155 -8.46 7.04 11.44
CA TYR A 155 -8.71 5.97 12.43
C TYR A 155 -7.70 5.96 13.58
N ASN A 156 -7.39 7.14 14.12
CA ASN A 156 -6.49 7.28 15.25
C ASN A 156 -7.21 6.95 16.56
N LEU A 157 -7.24 5.65 16.86
CA LEU A 157 -7.81 5.05 18.07
C LEU A 157 -6.74 4.28 18.86
N PRO A 158 -6.99 3.95 20.15
CA PRO A 158 -5.95 3.44 21.05
C PRO A 158 -5.31 2.12 20.63
N ASN A 159 -6.09 1.24 20.00
CA ASN A 159 -5.66 -0.07 19.53
C ASN A 159 -6.66 -0.64 18.51
N SER A 160 -6.28 -1.74 17.85
CA SER A 160 -7.12 -2.40 16.83
C SER A 160 -8.46 -2.88 17.37
N SER A 161 -8.54 -3.34 18.62
CA SER A 161 -9.81 -3.72 19.24
C SER A 161 -10.76 -2.56 19.53
N SER A 162 -10.28 -1.31 19.43
CA SER A 162 -11.11 -0.11 19.63
C SER A 162 -11.99 0.22 18.41
N ILE A 163 -11.73 -0.39 17.25
CA ILE A 163 -12.52 -0.22 16.02
C ILE A 163 -13.19 -1.54 15.69
N THR A 164 -14.49 -1.61 15.98
CA THR A 164 -15.34 -2.78 15.72
C THR A 164 -16.40 -2.50 14.67
N GLY A 165 -16.56 -1.24 14.26
CA GLY A 165 -17.54 -0.82 13.26
C GLY A 165 -17.09 -1.07 11.82
N ASP A 166 -18.07 -1.17 10.94
CA ASP A 166 -17.89 -1.61 9.54
C ASP A 166 -18.22 -0.51 8.53
N GLY A 167 -17.64 -0.59 7.33
CA GLY A 167 -18.06 0.21 6.17
C GLY A 167 -17.78 1.71 6.28
N ASN A 168 -16.82 2.13 7.11
CA ASN A 168 -16.49 3.53 7.28
C ASN A 168 -15.44 3.99 6.25
N ILE A 169 -15.51 5.27 5.85
CA ILE A 169 -14.57 5.90 4.93
C ILE A 169 -13.94 7.10 5.62
N ALA A 170 -12.61 7.15 5.63
CA ALA A 170 -11.82 8.30 6.04
C ALA A 170 -10.84 8.66 4.93
N MET A 171 -10.96 9.86 4.37
CA MET A 171 -10.03 10.38 3.35
C MET A 171 -9.55 11.78 3.72
N GLY A 172 -8.25 11.91 3.99
CA GLY A 172 -7.63 13.20 4.35
C GLY A 172 -6.84 13.10 5.65
N ARG A 173 -7.13 13.96 6.63
CA ARG A 173 -6.29 14.07 7.85
C ARG A 173 -7.08 14.26 9.14
N LEU A 174 -6.67 13.57 10.21
CA LEU A 174 -7.28 13.66 11.55
C LEU A 174 -8.77 13.29 11.53
N ILE A 175 -9.08 12.13 10.98
CA ILE A 175 -10.46 11.67 10.79
C ILE A 175 -10.70 10.44 11.67
N TYR A 176 -11.86 10.38 12.33
CA TYR A 176 -12.17 9.37 13.37
C TYR A 176 -11.06 9.37 14.42
N ASN A 177 -10.86 10.53 15.04
CA ASN A 177 -9.77 10.76 15.98
C ASN A 177 -10.31 10.72 17.41
N ALA A 178 -10.01 9.64 18.12
CA ALA A 178 -10.40 9.45 19.52
C ALA A 178 -9.26 8.76 20.30
N PRO A 179 -8.12 9.46 20.48
CA PRO A 179 -6.91 8.85 21.02
C PRO A 179 -7.06 8.45 22.50
N ASN A 180 -6.15 7.58 22.97
CA ASN A 180 -6.01 7.07 24.35
C ASN A 180 -7.11 6.14 24.87
N ALA A 181 -8.39 6.57 24.84
CA ALA A 181 -9.51 5.83 25.43
C ALA A 181 -10.76 5.77 24.53
N GLY A 182 -10.67 6.21 23.28
CA GLY A 182 -11.80 6.24 22.36
C GLY A 182 -12.17 4.88 21.76
N THR A 183 -13.42 4.73 21.35
CA THR A 183 -13.95 3.56 20.63
C THR A 183 -14.74 3.97 19.39
N MET A 184 -14.81 3.07 18.40
CA MET A 184 -15.54 3.25 17.16
C MET A 184 -16.24 1.94 16.76
N SER A 185 -17.51 1.82 17.18
CA SER A 185 -18.42 0.75 16.74
C SER A 185 -19.40 1.22 15.65
N GLY A 186 -19.38 2.52 15.33
CA GLY A 186 -20.22 3.12 14.30
C GLY A 186 -19.91 2.57 12.93
N ARG A 187 -20.94 2.55 12.08
CA ARG A 187 -20.88 1.94 10.75
C ARG A 187 -21.35 2.89 9.66
N ASP A 188 -20.89 2.63 8.45
CA ASP A 188 -21.33 3.34 7.23
C ASP A 188 -21.08 4.86 7.27
N ASN A 189 -20.14 5.34 8.09
CA ASN A 189 -19.83 6.76 8.16
C ASN A 189 -18.84 7.18 7.07
N THR A 190 -19.00 8.37 6.51
CA THR A 190 -18.10 8.93 5.49
C THR A 190 -17.53 10.24 5.95
N ALA A 191 -16.21 10.35 5.91
CA ALA A 191 -15.47 11.55 6.31
C ALA A 191 -14.38 11.89 5.29
N ILE A 192 -14.49 13.09 4.70
CA ILE A 192 -13.56 13.56 3.67
C ILE A 192 -13.11 14.99 3.97
N GLY A 193 -11.81 15.18 4.18
CA GLY A 193 -11.23 16.49 4.46
C GLY A 193 -10.34 16.46 5.70
N ARG A 194 -10.61 17.34 6.67
CA ARG A 194 -9.71 17.50 7.82
C ARG A 194 -10.43 17.66 9.15
N GLN A 195 -9.95 16.96 10.18
CA GLN A 195 -10.46 17.07 11.54
C GLN A 195 -11.98 16.81 11.56
N LEU A 196 -12.35 15.55 11.36
CA LEU A 196 -13.74 15.12 11.24
C LEU A 196 -13.98 13.96 12.20
N PHE A 197 -15.12 13.94 12.89
CA PHE A 197 -15.42 12.95 13.94
C PHE A 197 -14.30 12.93 15.00
N HIS A 198 -14.10 14.06 15.66
CA HIS A 198 -13.01 14.26 16.61
C HIS A 198 -13.55 14.25 18.04
N MET A 199 -12.91 13.44 18.87
CA MET A 199 -13.20 13.28 20.29
C MET A 199 -12.02 13.78 21.13
N PRO A 200 -12.22 14.15 22.41
CA PRO A 200 -11.13 14.61 23.25
C PRO A 200 -10.25 13.46 23.72
N ASN A 201 -9.05 13.79 24.19
CA ASN A 201 -8.07 12.83 24.71
C ASN A 201 -8.57 12.00 25.91
N SER A 202 -9.60 12.49 26.60
CA SER A 202 -10.26 11.81 27.72
C SER A 202 -11.17 10.65 27.28
N GLY A 203 -11.23 10.34 25.97
CA GLY A 203 -12.05 9.28 25.42
C GLY A 203 -13.39 9.77 24.89
N GLY A 204 -14.08 8.88 24.18
CA GLY A 204 -15.37 9.11 23.54
C GLY A 204 -15.73 7.94 22.62
N SER A 205 -17.00 7.84 22.23
CA SER A 205 -17.48 6.77 21.35
C SER A 205 -18.12 7.32 20.07
N ILE A 206 -17.64 6.80 18.93
CA ILE A 206 -18.21 7.04 17.60
C ILE A 206 -19.04 5.82 17.24
N GLU A 207 -20.31 5.81 17.67
CA GLU A 207 -21.25 4.70 17.50
C GLU A 207 -22.29 4.98 16.40
N GLY A 208 -22.37 6.23 15.94
CA GLY A 208 -23.34 6.67 14.94
C GLY A 208 -23.26 5.91 13.62
N ILE A 209 -24.36 5.96 12.88
CA ILE A 209 -24.57 5.16 11.67
C ILE A 209 -24.87 6.06 10.48
N GLY A 210 -24.15 5.87 9.37
CA GLY A 210 -24.49 6.54 8.12
C GLY A 210 -24.28 8.06 8.13
N ASN A 211 -23.38 8.58 8.97
CA ASN A 211 -23.14 10.02 9.06
C ASN A 211 -22.10 10.48 8.03
N ILE A 212 -22.29 11.67 7.47
CA ILE A 212 -21.42 12.28 6.46
C ILE A 212 -20.79 13.54 7.04
N ALA A 213 -19.47 13.63 6.96
CA ALA A 213 -18.68 14.82 7.27
C ALA A 213 -17.79 15.17 6.07
N MET A 214 -17.93 16.37 5.53
CA MET A 214 -17.04 16.86 4.47
C MET A 214 -16.59 18.28 4.75
N GLY A 215 -15.31 18.56 4.50
CA GLY A 215 -14.70 19.87 4.74
C GLY A 215 -13.78 19.86 5.95
N TRP A 216 -13.98 20.78 6.89
CA TRP A 216 -13.07 20.96 8.02
C TRP A 216 -13.84 21.27 9.33
N ASP A 217 -13.50 20.55 10.40
CA ASP A 217 -14.07 20.74 11.74
C ASP A 217 -15.55 20.39 11.76
N VAL A 218 -15.86 19.15 11.43
CA VAL A 218 -17.23 18.62 11.41
C VAL A 218 -17.36 17.46 12.39
N TYR A 219 -18.39 17.51 13.24
CA TYR A 219 -18.57 16.58 14.37
C TYR A 219 -17.38 16.61 15.34
N ILE A 220 -17.17 17.79 15.94
CA ILE A 220 -16.13 18.01 16.94
C ILE A 220 -16.80 18.02 18.30
N LEU A 221 -16.52 17.01 19.12
CA LEU A 221 -17.04 16.93 20.47
C LEU A 221 -15.88 17.09 21.45
N SER A 222 -16.03 17.98 22.43
CA SER A 222 -14.94 18.30 23.40
C SER A 222 -15.22 17.80 24.82
N LYS A 223 -16.42 17.29 25.08
CA LYS A 223 -16.82 16.76 26.38
C LYS A 223 -16.08 15.44 26.68
N ALA A 224 -15.63 15.25 27.92
CA ALA A 224 -15.06 13.97 28.32
C ALA A 224 -16.05 12.81 28.10
N ASN A 225 -15.58 11.72 27.48
CA ASN A 225 -16.40 10.58 27.07
C ASN A 225 -17.57 10.98 26.16
N ALA A 226 -17.37 11.99 25.31
CA ALA A 226 -18.35 12.42 24.32
C ALA A 226 -18.80 11.27 23.43
N LYS A 227 -20.06 11.34 23.00
CA LYS A 227 -20.69 10.28 22.22
C LYS A 227 -21.38 10.84 20.98
N ILE A 228 -20.99 10.33 19.82
CA ILE A 228 -21.87 10.27 18.65
C ILE A 228 -22.61 8.95 18.79
N SER A 229 -23.82 9.01 19.33
CA SER A 229 -24.56 7.84 19.80
C SER A 229 -24.95 6.91 18.65
N TYR A 230 -25.22 5.64 18.94
CA TYR A 230 -25.86 4.72 17.99
C TYR A 230 -27.18 5.27 17.43
N SER A 231 -27.85 6.15 18.19
CA SER A 231 -29.06 6.84 17.76
C SER A 231 -28.78 7.98 16.79
N ALA A 232 -27.56 8.50 16.70
CA ALA A 232 -27.18 9.56 15.75
C ALA A 232 -26.95 8.95 14.37
N THR A 233 -28.02 8.94 13.58
CA THR A 233 -28.04 8.32 12.26
C THR A 233 -28.32 9.32 11.15
N TYR A 234 -27.65 9.13 10.03
CA TYR A 234 -27.87 9.88 8.78
C TYR A 234 -27.71 11.40 8.91
N ASN A 235 -26.82 11.87 9.79
CA ASN A 235 -26.50 13.29 9.88
C ASN A 235 -25.50 13.68 8.77
N THR A 236 -25.65 14.87 8.20
CA THR A 236 -24.79 15.40 7.14
C THR A 236 -24.25 16.76 7.54
N GLY A 237 -22.92 16.88 7.62
CA GLY A 237 -22.20 18.13 7.82
C GLY A 237 -21.26 18.38 6.64
N ILE A 238 -21.46 19.48 5.92
CA ILE A 238 -20.64 19.86 4.77
C ILE A 238 -20.23 21.33 4.89
N GLY A 239 -18.95 21.58 5.12
CA GLY A 239 -18.40 22.95 5.22
C GLY A 239 -17.37 23.09 6.34
N PHE A 240 -17.49 24.16 7.12
CA PHE A 240 -16.50 24.53 8.15
C PHE A 240 -17.15 24.69 9.53
N ASN A 241 -16.52 24.10 10.55
CA ASN A 241 -16.91 24.25 11.96
C ASN A 241 -18.39 23.91 12.22
N LEU A 242 -18.82 22.74 11.77
CA LEU A 242 -20.21 22.29 11.85
C LEU A 242 -20.38 21.21 12.91
N PHE A 243 -21.51 21.22 13.63
CA PHE A 243 -21.78 20.26 14.70
C PHE A 243 -20.64 20.19 15.72
N ASN A 244 -20.27 21.36 16.25
CA ASN A 244 -19.25 21.50 17.28
C ASN A 244 -19.92 21.61 18.65
N LEU A 245 -19.77 20.57 19.47
CA LEU A 245 -20.42 20.44 20.76
C LEU A 245 -19.35 20.45 21.87
N THR A 246 -19.28 21.55 22.62
CA THR A 246 -18.28 21.70 23.69
C THR A 246 -18.61 20.81 24.89
N ASN A 247 -19.88 20.79 25.30
CA ASN A 247 -20.34 20.02 26.46
C ASN A 247 -21.64 19.27 26.15
N GLY A 248 -21.61 18.43 25.11
CA GLY A 248 -22.77 17.72 24.60
C GLY A 248 -22.46 16.48 23.77
N ASN A 249 -23.47 15.64 23.62
CA ASN A 249 -23.50 14.49 22.73
C ASN A 249 -24.31 14.80 21.46
N LEU A 250 -23.99 14.09 20.37
CA LEU A 250 -24.84 14.04 19.19
C LEU A 250 -25.72 12.79 19.29
N THR A 251 -27.03 12.98 19.43
CA THR A 251 -28.00 11.88 19.59
C THR A 251 -29.14 11.93 18.56
N GLY A 252 -29.39 13.11 17.98
CA GLY A 252 -30.38 13.35 16.95
C GLY A 252 -30.02 12.77 15.58
N GLN A 253 -31.05 12.63 14.73
CA GLN A 253 -30.99 11.96 13.43
C GLN A 253 -31.32 12.91 12.28
N LYS A 254 -30.81 12.59 11.08
CA LYS A 254 -31.18 13.24 9.82
C LYS A 254 -30.96 14.75 9.83
N ASN A 255 -29.98 15.24 10.61
CA ASN A 255 -29.66 16.65 10.67
C ASN A 255 -28.75 17.03 9.50
N ILE A 256 -28.99 18.20 8.91
CA ILE A 256 -28.21 18.74 7.80
C ILE A 256 -27.65 20.09 8.22
N GLY A 257 -26.34 20.18 8.35
CA GLY A 257 -25.60 21.42 8.46
C GLY A 257 -24.79 21.63 7.20
N MET A 258 -25.00 22.75 6.50
CA MET A 258 -24.13 23.15 5.40
C MET A 258 -23.73 24.61 5.52
N GLY A 259 -22.46 24.91 5.22
CA GLY A 259 -21.90 26.25 5.33
C GLY A 259 -20.89 26.38 6.47
N GLN A 260 -20.94 27.48 7.23
CA GLN A 260 -19.91 27.83 8.20
C GLN A 260 -20.53 28.07 9.59
N SER A 261 -19.99 27.42 10.62
CA SER A 261 -20.36 27.62 12.04
C SER A 261 -21.80 27.23 12.41
N SER A 262 -22.52 26.50 11.56
CA SER A 262 -23.86 25.99 11.91
C SER A 262 -23.78 24.92 13.00
N TYR A 263 -24.75 24.92 13.91
CA TYR A 263 -24.85 23.97 15.02
C TYR A 263 -23.65 23.97 15.99
N PHE A 264 -23.26 25.17 16.44
CA PHE A 264 -22.30 25.36 17.52
C PHE A 264 -23.02 25.37 18.88
N LEU A 265 -22.79 24.36 19.73
CA LEU A 265 -23.41 24.25 21.05
C LEU A 265 -22.35 24.34 22.17
N GLN A 266 -22.46 25.37 23.01
CA GLN A 266 -21.59 25.53 24.18
C GLN A 266 -21.95 24.55 25.31
N SER A 267 -23.23 24.18 25.44
CA SER A 267 -23.72 23.22 26.43
C SER A 267 -24.98 22.50 25.94
N GLY A 268 -25.19 21.27 26.42
CA GLY A 268 -26.36 20.46 26.11
C GLY A 268 -26.16 19.56 24.89
N ASP A 269 -27.08 18.61 24.74
CA ASP A 269 -27.04 17.60 23.68
C ASP A 269 -27.83 18.04 22.44
N MET A 270 -27.40 17.65 21.25
CA MET A 270 -28.21 17.75 20.04
C MET A 270 -29.06 16.48 19.91
N ALA A 271 -30.31 16.54 20.39
CA ALA A 271 -31.22 15.40 20.45
C ALA A 271 -32.43 15.47 19.50
N SER A 272 -32.67 16.62 18.87
CA SER A 272 -33.76 16.79 17.90
C SER A 272 -33.41 16.13 16.54
N ASN A 273 -34.44 15.79 15.77
CA ASN A 273 -34.32 15.14 14.47
C ASN A 273 -34.70 16.10 13.33
N ASN A 274 -34.12 15.88 12.15
CA ASN A 274 -34.43 16.59 10.90
C ASN A 274 -34.16 18.11 10.96
N ASN A 275 -33.16 18.55 11.71
CA ASN A 275 -32.81 19.97 11.75
C ASN A 275 -32.02 20.33 10.47
N ILE A 276 -32.35 21.45 9.83
CA ILE A 276 -31.63 21.97 8.66
C ILE A 276 -31.09 23.36 8.97
N ALA A 277 -29.78 23.55 8.84
CA ALA A 277 -29.13 24.85 8.93
C ALA A 277 -28.21 25.04 7.72
N LEU A 278 -28.44 26.13 7.00
CA LEU A 278 -27.75 26.48 5.75
C LEU A 278 -27.27 27.93 5.84
N GLY A 279 -25.98 28.16 5.63
CA GLY A 279 -25.41 29.51 5.59
C GLY A 279 -24.22 29.70 6.52
N HIS A 280 -23.93 30.97 6.84
CA HIS A 280 -22.89 31.37 7.78
C HIS A 280 -23.56 31.94 9.04
N VAL A 281 -23.18 31.44 10.21
CA VAL A 281 -23.67 31.88 11.52
C VAL A 281 -22.55 32.43 12.39
#